data_AF-A0A5A7YLR1-F1
#
_entry.id   AF-A0A5A7YLR1-F1
#
_cell.length_a   1.000
_cell.length_b   1.000
_cell.length_c   1.000
_cell.angle_alpha   90.00
_cell.angle_beta   90.00
_cell.angle_gamma   90.00
#
_symmetry.space_group_name_H-M   'P 1'
#
loop_
_entity.id
_entity.type
_entity.pdbx_description
1 polymer ?
#
loop_
_entity_poly.entity_id
_entity_poly.type
_entity_poly.pdbx_seq_one_letter_code
_entity_poly.pdbx_strand_id
1 'polypeptide(L)'
;MGRGLTFGVVGACALIVVGCGGSGGGTSTSAMPSSSSASSTAAPRPVVNPALLDVGRYPTAPRPPLGVAGDPALGAVSDAQHLADFVIGPWEVDEKLVGTYLNSYYVLNSATVLKQLGPEGIATAAGQAGMINGFASARQDPDREAMVNAVLHFPDPAAATAASKAMGEAAARQAIKGITPTVVAVPGHTDAVASTYPFTPNGSTKTSATVRSFTPRGAYVFMHFVQSVDGVDRATGLVAKAIDAQGPRIDEFTPAGDLGAVPLDPTGLLAKTLPAAVSEPAKNAVYATRGAEHFQSNPLASETLFSDTGTTEVAMGNTNVYQTKDDGAAIMIINAFSQEMTSDGMAIADTVTALPDSHCYALPQAFYCVAPAGRYAIEARSQQLADVHQQLSAQYVMLTAK
;
A
#
# COMPACT_ATOMS: atom_id res chain seq x y z
N MET A 1 22.27 7.25 20.79
CA MET A 1 22.86 7.62 19.48
C MET A 1 22.06 6.92 18.40
N GLY A 2 21.01 7.57 17.91
CA GLY A 2 20.20 7.07 16.80
C GLY A 2 19.94 8.26 15.88
N ARG A 3 20.60 8.28 14.72
CA ARG A 3 20.38 9.29 13.68
C ARG A 3 19.06 8.95 13.00
N GLY A 4 18.00 9.65 13.38
CA GLY A 4 16.78 9.70 12.56
C GLY A 4 17.11 10.41 11.25
N LEU A 5 16.92 9.70 10.13
CA LEU A 5 16.93 10.33 8.82
C LEU A 5 15.66 11.17 8.68
N THR A 6 15.85 12.49 8.61
CA THR A 6 14.85 13.44 8.12
C THR A 6 14.64 13.22 6.63
N PHE A 7 13.44 12.80 6.24
CA PHE A 7 12.97 12.90 4.86
C PHE A 7 12.53 14.34 4.59
N GLY A 8 13.15 14.94 3.57
CA GLY A 8 12.84 16.28 3.10
C GLY A 8 11.50 16.30 2.37
N VAL A 9 10.69 17.29 2.74
CA VAL A 9 9.49 17.75 2.03
C VAL A 9 9.91 18.27 0.66
N VAL A 10 9.32 17.76 -0.43
CA VAL A 10 9.30 18.45 -1.73
C VAL A 10 7.95 18.23 -2.42
N GLY A 11 7.17 19.32 -2.49
CA GLY A 11 6.43 19.75 -3.67
C GLY A 11 5.30 18.89 -4.23
N ALA A 12 4.11 18.97 -3.64
CA ALA A 12 2.87 18.69 -4.38
C ALA A 12 2.68 19.73 -5.50
N CYS A 13 2.70 19.30 -6.76
CA CYS A 13 2.29 20.13 -7.90
C CYS A 13 1.05 19.55 -8.56
N ALA A 14 0.00 20.38 -8.57
CA ALA A 14 -1.32 20.10 -9.11
C ALA A 14 -1.28 19.79 -10.61
N LEU A 15 -1.94 18.71 -11.02
CA LEU A 15 -2.27 18.46 -12.42
C LEU A 15 -3.38 19.44 -12.84
N ILE A 16 -3.04 20.34 -13.76
CA ILE A 16 -4.00 21.21 -14.44
C ILE A 16 -4.74 20.35 -15.48
N VAL A 17 -6.01 20.07 -15.22
CA VAL A 17 -6.94 19.59 -16.24
C VAL A 17 -7.24 20.76 -17.18
N VAL A 18 -6.61 20.80 -18.34
CA VAL A 18 -7.03 21.70 -19.42
C VAL A 18 -8.17 21.04 -20.17
N GLY A 19 -9.39 21.39 -19.77
CA GLY A 19 -10.60 21.16 -20.56
C GLY A 19 -11.23 22.50 -20.94
N CYS A 20 -11.35 22.78 -22.23
CA CYS A 20 -12.54 23.37 -22.86
C CYS A 20 -12.36 23.45 -24.38
N GLY A 21 -13.39 23.00 -25.11
CA GLY A 21 -13.45 22.96 -26.56
C GLY A 21 -14.02 24.22 -27.23
N GLY A 22 -13.73 24.30 -28.53
CA GLY A 22 -14.68 24.49 -29.64
C GLY A 22 -15.50 25.77 -29.80
N SER A 23 -15.26 26.49 -30.91
CA SER A 23 -16.20 26.99 -31.96
C SER A 23 -15.55 28.16 -32.73
N GLY A 24 -15.56 28.32 -34.06
CA GLY A 24 -16.16 27.57 -35.17
C GLY A 24 -15.88 28.29 -36.52
N GLY A 25 -16.26 27.64 -37.63
CA GLY A 25 -16.61 28.28 -38.91
C GLY A 25 -15.59 28.24 -40.06
N GLY A 26 -15.85 27.44 -41.11
CA GLY A 26 -15.19 27.60 -42.42
C GLY A 26 -15.13 26.37 -43.34
N THR A 27 -16.28 25.94 -43.86
CA THR A 27 -16.55 25.16 -45.10
C THR A 27 -15.39 24.63 -45.98
N SER A 28 -15.38 23.31 -46.28
CA SER A 28 -15.66 22.74 -47.62
C SER A 28 -15.46 21.20 -47.70
N THR A 29 -16.57 20.49 -47.95
CA THR A 29 -16.75 19.23 -48.71
C THR A 29 -15.65 18.16 -48.79
N SER A 30 -15.90 16.95 -48.26
CA SER A 30 -16.29 15.75 -49.06
C SER A 30 -16.44 14.47 -48.22
N ALA A 31 -17.57 13.80 -48.42
CA ALA A 31 -17.91 12.36 -48.27
C ALA A 31 -17.34 11.51 -47.10
N MET A 32 -18.27 10.96 -46.31
CA MET A 32 -18.05 9.79 -45.43
C MET A 32 -17.69 8.53 -46.24
N PRO A 33 -17.03 7.57 -45.60
CA PRO A 33 -17.75 6.35 -45.26
C PRO A 33 -17.73 6.06 -43.75
N SER A 34 -18.87 5.59 -43.26
CA SER A 34 -19.02 4.95 -41.97
C SER A 34 -18.04 3.78 -41.83
N SER A 35 -17.35 3.67 -40.71
CA SER A 35 -16.68 2.44 -40.31
C SER A 35 -16.66 2.37 -38.78
N SER A 36 -17.63 1.57 -38.31
CA SER A 36 -17.54 0.61 -37.20
C SER A 36 -16.38 0.81 -36.22
N SER A 37 -16.77 0.95 -34.95
CA SER A 37 -15.96 0.74 -33.75
C SER A 37 -15.11 -0.52 -33.88
N ALA A 38 -13.87 -0.37 -34.33
CA ALA A 38 -12.85 -1.40 -34.25
C ALA A 38 -12.14 -1.21 -32.92
N SER A 39 -12.38 -2.11 -31.97
CA SER A 39 -11.47 -2.34 -30.85
C SER A 39 -10.10 -2.70 -31.44
N SER A 40 -9.22 -1.72 -31.54
CA SER A 40 -7.84 -1.94 -31.96
C SER A 40 -7.09 -2.57 -30.79
N THR A 41 -7.19 -3.89 -30.65
CA THR A 41 -6.18 -4.65 -29.91
C THR A 41 -4.87 -4.48 -30.67
N ALA A 42 -4.00 -3.59 -30.18
CA ALA A 42 -2.67 -3.41 -30.75
C ALA A 42 -1.95 -4.77 -30.80
N ALA A 43 -1.18 -5.00 -31.86
CA ALA A 43 -0.40 -6.23 -31.99
C ALA A 43 0.58 -6.36 -30.79
N PRO A 44 0.74 -7.56 -30.20
CA PRO A 44 1.66 -7.76 -29.09
C PRO A 44 3.08 -7.35 -29.47
N ARG A 45 3.79 -6.67 -28.57
CA ARG A 45 5.18 -6.27 -28.82
C ARG A 45 6.09 -7.47 -29.08
N PRO A 46 7.11 -7.31 -29.94
CA PRO A 46 8.15 -8.32 -30.08
C PRO A 46 8.85 -8.56 -28.74
N VAL A 47 8.95 -9.84 -28.36
CA VAL A 47 9.69 -10.25 -27.17
C VAL A 47 11.19 -10.10 -27.44
N VAL A 48 11.90 -9.42 -26.54
CA VAL A 48 13.37 -9.30 -26.60
C VAL A 48 14.00 -10.67 -26.39
N ASN A 49 15.02 -11.00 -27.19
CA ASN A 49 15.76 -12.25 -27.04
C ASN A 49 16.49 -12.28 -25.68
N PRO A 50 16.18 -13.26 -24.79
CA PRO A 50 16.81 -13.37 -23.47
C PRO A 50 18.34 -13.40 -23.49
N ALA A 51 18.96 -13.90 -24.56
CA ALA A 51 20.42 -13.98 -24.69
C ALA A 51 21.12 -12.60 -24.80
N LEU A 52 20.34 -11.52 -25.03
CA LEU A 52 20.85 -10.14 -25.10
C LEU A 52 20.77 -9.41 -23.75
N LEU A 53 20.11 -10.00 -22.75
CA LEU A 53 19.86 -9.38 -21.46
C LEU A 53 20.84 -9.92 -20.41
N ASP A 54 21.50 -9.03 -19.68
CA ASP A 54 22.30 -9.42 -18.51
C ASP A 54 21.36 -9.64 -17.31
N VAL A 55 21.14 -10.90 -16.96
CA VAL A 55 20.29 -11.31 -15.83
C VAL A 55 21.06 -11.48 -14.52
N GLY A 56 22.39 -11.34 -14.56
CA GLY A 56 23.26 -11.53 -13.41
C GLY A 56 23.05 -12.87 -12.69
N ARG A 57 22.88 -12.80 -11.36
CA ARG A 57 22.66 -13.97 -10.48
C ARG A 57 21.20 -14.37 -10.29
N TYR A 58 20.26 -13.64 -10.90
CA TYR A 58 18.84 -13.78 -10.61
C TYR A 58 18.23 -14.95 -11.40
N PRO A 59 17.26 -15.68 -10.83
CA PRO A 59 16.56 -16.74 -11.55
C PRO A 59 15.73 -16.16 -12.69
N THR A 60 15.69 -16.88 -13.81
CA THR A 60 14.93 -16.50 -15.01
C THR A 60 13.74 -17.42 -15.29
N ALA A 61 13.60 -18.51 -14.53
CA ALA A 61 12.45 -19.41 -14.61
C ALA A 61 11.49 -19.14 -13.43
N PRO A 62 10.16 -19.21 -13.66
CA PRO A 62 9.20 -19.20 -12.56
C PRO A 62 9.48 -20.30 -11.54
N ARG A 63 9.19 -20.02 -10.27
CA ARG A 63 9.19 -21.04 -9.22
C ARG A 63 8.04 -22.03 -9.45
N PRO A 64 8.15 -23.26 -8.94
CA PRO A 64 6.98 -24.13 -8.78
C PRO A 64 5.89 -23.43 -7.95
N PRO A 65 4.62 -23.87 -8.03
CA PRO A 65 3.56 -23.36 -7.17
C PRO A 65 4.00 -23.36 -5.71
N LEU A 66 3.84 -22.22 -5.03
CA LEU A 66 4.35 -22.05 -3.66
C LEU A 66 3.56 -22.86 -2.62
N GLY A 67 2.36 -23.30 -2.97
CA GLY A 67 1.49 -24.09 -2.10
C GLY A 67 0.94 -23.26 -0.94
N VAL A 68 0.81 -23.92 0.21
CA VAL A 68 0.33 -23.32 1.46
C VAL A 68 1.48 -23.04 2.41
N ALA A 69 1.24 -22.22 3.43
CA ALA A 69 2.24 -21.82 4.40
C ALA A 69 2.93 -23.00 5.10
N GLY A 70 2.20 -24.07 5.42
CA GLY A 70 2.70 -25.28 6.09
C GLY A 70 3.13 -25.09 7.55
N ASP A 71 3.29 -23.84 7.99
CA ASP A 71 3.59 -23.41 9.35
C ASP A 71 2.68 -22.23 9.74
N PRO A 72 2.07 -22.24 10.94
CA PRO A 72 1.16 -21.19 11.38
C PRO A 72 1.76 -19.78 11.45
N ALA A 73 3.07 -19.63 11.70
CA ALA A 73 3.68 -18.30 11.78
C ALA A 73 3.83 -17.66 10.40
N LEU A 74 4.23 -18.44 9.39
CA LEU A 74 4.17 -17.99 7.99
C LEU A 74 2.73 -17.76 7.54
N GLY A 75 1.81 -18.63 7.99
CA GLY A 75 0.38 -18.48 7.77
C GLY A 75 -0.19 -17.16 8.27
N ALA A 76 0.16 -16.76 9.49
CA ALA A 76 -0.26 -15.50 10.09
C ALA A 76 0.23 -14.28 9.28
N VAL A 77 1.45 -14.34 8.73
CA VAL A 77 1.98 -13.30 7.84
C VAL A 77 1.17 -13.26 6.54
N SER A 78 0.95 -14.40 5.89
CA SER A 78 0.23 -14.46 4.61
C SER A 78 -1.25 -14.07 4.74
N ASP A 79 -1.92 -14.49 5.81
CA ASP A 79 -3.29 -14.08 6.10
C ASP A 79 -3.39 -12.56 6.37
N ALA A 80 -2.38 -11.96 7.02
CA ALA A 80 -2.30 -10.51 7.19
C ALA A 80 -2.03 -9.75 5.88
N GLN A 81 -1.30 -10.36 4.95
CA GLN A 81 -1.10 -9.80 3.62
C GLN A 81 -2.42 -9.79 2.84
N HIS A 82 -3.19 -10.89 2.87
CA HIS A 82 -4.53 -10.95 2.26
C HIS A 82 -5.51 -9.98 2.93
N LEU A 83 -5.44 -9.82 4.25
CA LEU A 83 -6.26 -8.86 4.98
C LEU A 83 -6.06 -7.42 4.48
N ALA A 84 -4.88 -7.07 3.96
CA ALA A 84 -4.60 -5.73 3.44
C ALA A 84 -5.59 -5.31 2.34
N ASP A 85 -6.10 -6.26 1.55
CA ASP A 85 -7.10 -6.00 0.50
C ASP A 85 -8.48 -5.60 1.06
N PHE A 86 -8.66 -5.68 2.38
CA PHE A 86 -9.90 -5.36 3.09
C PHE A 86 -9.70 -4.26 4.14
N VAL A 87 -8.50 -3.66 4.22
CA VAL A 87 -8.22 -2.51 5.09
C VAL A 87 -8.36 -1.22 4.28
N ILE A 88 -9.04 -0.23 4.85
CA ILE A 88 -9.13 1.09 4.22
C ILE A 88 -7.85 1.90 4.45
N GLY A 89 -7.45 2.66 3.44
CA GLY A 89 -6.43 3.69 3.58
C GLY A 89 -6.99 4.95 4.25
N PRO A 90 -6.18 5.75 4.96
CA PRO A 90 -6.63 7.04 5.48
C PRO A 90 -7.13 8.01 4.40
N TRP A 91 -6.64 7.90 3.16
CA TRP A 91 -7.11 8.71 2.02
C TRP A 91 -8.59 8.47 1.67
N GLU A 92 -9.14 7.31 2.02
CA GLU A 92 -10.56 7.00 1.83
C GLU A 92 -11.46 7.66 2.89
N VAL A 93 -10.86 8.12 3.99
CA VAL A 93 -11.55 8.82 5.08
C VAL A 93 -11.50 10.34 4.85
N ASP A 94 -10.35 10.82 4.39
CA ASP A 94 -10.15 12.18 3.90
C ASP A 94 -9.07 12.19 2.80
N GLU A 95 -9.43 12.64 1.60
CA GLU A 95 -8.57 12.63 0.41
C GLU A 95 -7.27 13.43 0.58
N LYS A 96 -7.15 14.28 1.62
CA LYS A 96 -5.90 15.00 1.92
C LYS A 96 -4.86 14.13 2.63
N LEU A 97 -5.26 13.00 3.20
CA LEU A 97 -4.38 12.07 3.93
C LEU A 97 -3.63 11.15 2.95
N VAL A 98 -2.80 11.74 2.10
CA VAL A 98 -1.98 11.03 1.10
C VAL A 98 -0.48 11.08 1.40
N GLY A 99 -0.03 12.00 2.26
CA GLY A 99 1.38 12.14 2.60
C GLY A 99 1.90 10.98 3.44
N THR A 100 3.18 10.63 3.26
CA THR A 100 3.88 9.60 4.04
C THR A 100 3.82 9.92 5.53
N TYR A 101 3.32 9.00 6.35
CA TYR A 101 3.34 9.07 7.81
C TYR A 101 3.86 7.76 8.40
N LEU A 102 4.75 7.84 9.39
CA LEU A 102 5.47 6.68 9.92
C LEU A 102 6.04 5.82 8.77
N ASN A 103 5.86 4.50 8.79
CA ASN A 103 6.30 3.60 7.72
C ASN A 103 5.23 3.39 6.63
N SER A 104 4.18 4.21 6.55
CA SER A 104 3.06 4.10 5.59
C SER A 104 2.12 2.91 5.78
N TYR A 105 2.65 1.75 6.11
CA TYR A 105 1.90 0.52 6.28
C TYR A 105 2.61 -0.41 7.26
N TYR A 106 1.88 -1.38 7.80
CA TYR A 106 2.41 -2.41 8.67
C TYR A 106 1.66 -3.72 8.45
N VAL A 107 2.38 -4.77 8.09
CA VAL A 107 1.89 -6.15 8.21
C VAL A 107 2.11 -6.58 9.65
N LEU A 108 1.03 -6.81 10.39
CA LEU A 108 1.06 -7.11 11.82
C LEU A 108 0.97 -8.62 12.02
N ASN A 109 2.11 -9.31 12.01
CA ASN A 109 2.14 -10.77 12.20
C ASN A 109 2.10 -11.20 13.68
N SER A 110 2.05 -10.25 14.61
CA SER A 110 1.89 -10.48 16.04
C SER A 110 1.54 -9.17 16.76
N ALA A 111 1.05 -9.27 17.99
CA ALA A 111 0.79 -8.12 18.85
C ALA A 111 2.04 -7.27 19.14
N THR A 112 3.25 -7.85 19.09
CA THR A 112 4.50 -7.13 19.36
C THR A 112 4.74 -5.97 18.38
N VAL A 113 4.29 -6.11 17.12
CA VAL A 113 4.45 -5.06 16.10
C VAL A 113 3.68 -3.79 16.48
N LEU A 114 2.58 -3.90 17.26
CA LEU A 114 1.79 -2.76 17.73
C LEU A 114 2.59 -1.79 18.61
N LYS A 115 3.72 -2.22 19.20
CA LYS A 115 4.63 -1.32 19.92
C LYS A 115 5.19 -0.20 19.03
N GLN A 116 5.16 -0.37 17.72
CA GLN A 116 5.53 0.67 16.75
C GLN A 116 4.41 1.71 16.54
N LEU A 117 3.17 1.37 16.90
CA LEU A 117 1.97 2.18 16.66
C LEU A 117 1.43 2.85 17.94
N GLY A 118 1.99 2.54 19.10
CA GLY A 118 1.59 3.19 20.35
C GLY A 118 2.20 2.62 21.62
N PRO A 119 1.67 3.07 22.77
CA PRO A 119 1.93 2.50 24.09
C PRO A 119 2.08 0.98 24.14
N GLU A 120 3.10 0.50 24.85
CA GLU A 120 3.34 -0.96 25.01
C GLU A 120 2.15 -1.68 25.65
N GLY A 121 1.39 -1.01 26.52
CA GLY A 121 0.18 -1.59 27.12
C GLY A 121 -0.87 -2.03 26.11
N ILE A 122 -0.96 -1.36 24.94
CA ILE A 122 -1.88 -1.74 23.87
C ILE A 122 -1.45 -3.09 23.26
N ALA A 123 -0.16 -3.23 22.93
CA ALA A 123 0.41 -4.47 22.41
C ALA A 123 0.24 -5.64 23.40
N THR A 124 0.48 -5.38 24.69
CA THR A 124 0.27 -6.39 25.75
C THR A 124 -1.18 -6.82 25.84
N ALA A 125 -2.13 -5.89 25.83
CA ALA A 125 -3.57 -6.20 25.90
C ALA A 125 -4.03 -7.01 24.66
N ALA A 126 -3.60 -6.63 23.47
CA ALA A 126 -3.89 -7.37 22.24
C ALA A 126 -3.31 -8.79 22.29
N GLY A 127 -2.07 -8.95 22.73
CA GLY A 127 -1.42 -10.25 22.88
C GLY A 127 -2.11 -11.16 23.91
N GLN A 128 -2.53 -10.60 25.05
CA GLN A 128 -3.27 -11.35 26.08
C GLN A 128 -4.65 -11.82 25.60
N ALA A 129 -5.29 -11.06 24.71
CA ALA A 129 -6.54 -11.45 24.06
C ALA A 129 -6.32 -12.39 22.86
N GLY A 130 -5.08 -12.79 22.58
CA GLY A 130 -4.77 -13.77 21.54
C GLY A 130 -4.78 -13.22 20.11
N MET A 131 -4.45 -11.94 19.90
CA MET A 131 -4.33 -11.36 18.55
C MET A 131 -3.53 -12.30 17.62
N ILE A 132 -4.17 -12.68 16.52
CA ILE A 132 -3.61 -13.58 15.50
C ILE A 132 -2.68 -12.77 14.59
N ASN A 133 -3.22 -11.74 13.95
CA ASN A 133 -2.50 -10.88 13.02
C ASN A 133 -3.28 -9.57 12.75
N GLY A 134 -2.87 -8.80 11.74
CA GLY A 134 -3.54 -7.58 11.32
C GLY A 134 -2.81 -6.85 10.21
N PHE A 135 -3.40 -5.75 9.73
CA PHE A 135 -2.76 -4.83 8.81
C PHE A 135 -3.07 -3.39 9.21
N ALA A 136 -2.11 -2.48 9.04
CA ALA A 136 -2.29 -1.06 9.30
C ALA A 136 -1.82 -0.20 8.12
N SER A 137 -2.50 0.92 7.92
CA SER A 137 -2.12 1.97 6.98
C SER A 137 -2.01 3.32 7.70
N ALA A 138 -1.02 4.11 7.32
CA ALA A 138 -0.61 5.34 7.98
C ALA A 138 -0.33 6.44 6.94
N ARG A 139 -1.03 7.57 7.05
CA ARG A 139 -0.86 8.73 6.17
C ARG A 139 -1.12 10.04 6.90
N GLN A 140 -0.69 11.15 6.32
CA GLN A 140 -0.90 12.49 6.86
C GLN A 140 -1.24 13.53 5.79
N ASP A 141 -1.92 14.58 6.23
CA ASP A 141 -1.92 15.90 5.61
C ASP A 141 -0.88 16.72 6.40
N PRO A 142 0.30 16.99 5.82
CA PRO A 142 1.41 17.60 6.53
C PRO A 142 1.01 18.86 7.32
N ASP A 143 1.50 18.96 8.56
CA ASP A 143 1.23 20.06 9.49
C ASP A 143 -0.25 20.29 9.87
N ARG A 144 -1.14 19.36 9.51
CA ARG A 144 -2.57 19.44 9.80
C ARG A 144 -3.10 18.19 10.50
N GLU A 145 -2.99 17.04 9.86
CA GLU A 145 -3.63 15.80 10.32
C GLU A 145 -2.77 14.58 10.03
N ALA A 146 -2.83 13.58 10.91
CA ALA A 146 -2.21 12.28 10.68
C ALA A 146 -3.14 11.19 11.14
N MET A 147 -3.15 10.07 10.44
CA MET A 147 -4.03 8.97 10.74
C MET A 147 -3.34 7.63 10.53
N VAL A 148 -3.50 6.74 11.50
CA VAL A 148 -3.29 5.30 11.37
C VAL A 148 -4.64 4.63 11.47
N ASN A 149 -4.99 3.85 10.44
CA ASN A 149 -6.07 2.87 10.49
C ASN A 149 -5.44 1.48 10.59
N ALA A 150 -5.91 0.65 11.52
CA ALA A 150 -5.45 -0.72 11.65
C ALA A 150 -6.62 -1.67 11.92
N VAL A 151 -6.62 -2.82 11.27
CA VAL A 151 -7.55 -3.91 11.53
C VAL A 151 -6.78 -5.05 12.18
N LEU A 152 -7.19 -5.42 13.39
CA LEU A 152 -6.55 -6.44 14.22
C LEU A 152 -7.48 -7.65 14.29
N HIS A 153 -6.99 -8.83 13.94
CA HIS A 153 -7.75 -10.08 13.93
C HIS A 153 -7.51 -10.88 15.21
N PHE A 154 -8.60 -11.33 15.83
CA PHE A 154 -8.64 -12.13 17.06
C PHE A 154 -9.32 -13.49 16.81
N PRO A 155 -9.18 -14.45 17.72
CA PRO A 155 -9.71 -15.81 17.52
C PRO A 155 -11.23 -15.87 17.39
N ASP A 156 -11.96 -14.95 18.04
CA ASP A 156 -13.41 -14.90 18.03
C ASP A 156 -13.93 -13.49 18.42
N PRO A 157 -15.25 -13.23 18.26
CA PRO A 157 -15.82 -11.93 18.61
C PRO A 157 -15.77 -11.55 20.09
N ALA A 158 -15.76 -12.52 21.00
CA ALA A 158 -15.66 -12.25 22.43
C ALA A 158 -14.24 -11.79 22.79
N ALA A 159 -13.21 -12.41 22.21
CA ALA A 159 -11.82 -12.02 22.32
C ALA A 159 -11.60 -10.61 21.75
N ALA A 160 -12.14 -10.30 20.57
CA ALA A 160 -12.05 -8.96 19.98
C ALA A 160 -12.72 -7.88 20.86
N THR A 161 -13.91 -8.17 21.39
CA THR A 161 -14.62 -7.25 22.30
C THR A 161 -13.83 -6.99 23.59
N ALA A 162 -13.29 -8.04 24.20
CA ALA A 162 -12.45 -7.92 25.39
C ALA A 162 -11.15 -7.15 25.09
N ALA A 163 -10.52 -7.42 23.94
CA ALA A 163 -9.33 -6.74 23.49
C ALA A 163 -9.57 -5.24 23.29
N SER A 164 -10.66 -4.86 22.60
CA SER A 164 -11.02 -3.45 22.38
C SER A 164 -11.08 -2.67 23.69
N LYS A 165 -11.80 -3.22 24.69
CA LYS A 165 -11.89 -2.62 26.02
C LYS A 165 -10.53 -2.54 26.71
N ALA A 166 -9.78 -3.63 26.76
CA ALA A 166 -8.49 -3.70 27.45
C ALA A 166 -7.44 -2.77 26.82
N MET A 167 -7.40 -2.70 25.49
CA MET A 167 -6.52 -1.79 24.75
C MET A 167 -6.90 -0.33 24.98
N GLY A 168 -8.20 -0.01 24.98
CA GLY A 168 -8.70 1.33 25.30
C GLY A 168 -8.34 1.77 26.73
N GLU A 169 -8.52 0.88 27.71
CA GLU A 169 -8.09 1.12 29.10
C GLU A 169 -6.57 1.32 29.22
N ALA A 170 -5.79 0.50 28.52
CA ALA A 170 -4.33 0.63 28.51
C ALA A 170 -3.88 1.96 27.89
N ALA A 171 -4.51 2.37 26.79
CA ALA A 171 -4.25 3.66 26.16
C ALA A 171 -4.60 4.84 27.08
N ALA A 172 -5.72 4.77 27.80
CA ALA A 172 -6.16 5.84 28.71
C ALA A 172 -5.33 5.96 30.00
N ARG A 173 -4.73 4.85 30.48
CA ARG A 173 -3.92 4.84 31.71
C ARG A 173 -2.48 5.32 31.50
N GLN A 174 -1.94 5.22 30.29
CA GLN A 174 -0.55 5.57 30.04
C GLN A 174 -0.41 7.08 29.82
N ALA A 175 0.26 7.77 30.75
CA ALA A 175 0.61 9.18 30.58
C ALA A 175 1.59 9.37 29.41
N ILE A 176 1.28 10.33 28.52
CA ILE A 176 2.10 10.68 27.36
C ILE A 176 2.72 12.05 27.63
N LYS A 177 4.05 12.13 27.73
CA LYS A 177 4.78 13.36 28.11
C LYS A 177 4.21 14.01 29.40
N GLY A 178 3.81 13.18 30.37
CA GLY A 178 3.23 13.63 31.65
C GLY A 178 1.74 14.00 31.60
N ILE A 179 1.09 13.85 30.45
CA ILE A 179 -0.34 14.12 30.27
C ILE A 179 -1.11 12.81 30.26
N THR A 180 -2.05 12.66 31.20
CA THR A 180 -2.97 11.52 31.22
C THR A 180 -4.07 11.73 30.18
N PRO A 181 -4.28 10.78 29.24
CA PRO A 181 -5.38 10.87 28.30
C PRO A 181 -6.75 10.90 28.97
N THR A 182 -7.70 11.61 28.38
CA THR A 182 -9.09 11.68 28.84
C THR A 182 -9.99 10.88 27.92
N VAL A 183 -11.01 10.21 28.47
CA VAL A 183 -12.00 9.48 27.67
C VAL A 183 -12.79 10.46 26.81
N VAL A 184 -13.08 10.08 25.56
CA VAL A 184 -13.90 10.85 24.62
C VAL A 184 -14.84 9.92 23.87
N ALA A 185 -16.02 10.41 23.48
CA ALA A 185 -16.95 9.67 22.65
C ALA A 185 -16.55 9.75 21.16
N VAL A 186 -16.84 8.70 20.40
CA VAL A 186 -16.80 8.73 18.94
C VAL A 186 -18.23 8.93 18.44
N PRO A 187 -18.51 9.98 17.63
CA PRO A 187 -19.86 10.22 17.11
C PRO A 187 -20.42 8.99 16.39
N GLY A 188 -21.64 8.57 16.73
CA GLY A 188 -22.31 7.43 16.09
C GLY A 188 -21.86 6.04 16.55
N HIS A 189 -20.78 5.92 17.33
CA HIS A 189 -20.17 4.64 17.71
C HIS A 189 -20.02 4.51 19.22
N THR A 190 -21.09 4.09 19.90
CA THR A 190 -21.08 3.86 21.36
C THR A 190 -20.31 2.61 21.79
N ASP A 191 -20.02 1.74 20.84
CA ASP A 191 -19.19 0.54 20.95
C ASP A 191 -17.68 0.85 20.88
N ALA A 192 -17.30 2.04 20.41
CA ALA A 192 -15.93 2.50 20.36
C ALA A 192 -15.44 2.96 21.75
N VAL A 193 -14.27 2.47 22.17
CA VAL A 193 -13.55 2.98 23.33
C VAL A 193 -12.46 3.94 22.85
N ALA A 194 -12.54 5.21 23.24
CA ALA A 194 -11.59 6.22 22.79
C ALA A 194 -11.08 7.12 23.91
N SER A 195 -9.85 7.60 23.74
CA SER A 195 -9.21 8.58 24.61
C SER A 195 -8.49 9.63 23.79
N THR A 196 -8.41 10.85 24.32
CA THR A 196 -7.76 12.00 23.69
C THR A 196 -6.67 12.58 24.60
N TYR A 197 -5.64 13.15 23.99
CA TYR A 197 -4.64 13.97 24.67
C TYR A 197 -4.04 15.00 23.70
N PRO A 198 -3.62 16.18 24.18
CA PRO A 198 -2.87 17.12 23.35
C PRO A 198 -1.47 16.58 23.08
N PHE A 199 -0.98 16.74 21.85
CA PHE A 199 0.38 16.39 21.47
C PHE A 199 0.97 17.43 20.53
N THR A 200 2.16 17.90 20.87
CA THR A 200 2.98 18.74 20.00
C THR A 200 4.16 17.91 19.52
N PRO A 201 4.24 17.58 18.21
CA PRO A 201 5.41 16.94 17.62
C PRO A 201 6.67 17.77 17.88
N ASN A 202 7.81 17.10 18.05
CA ASN A 202 9.07 17.80 18.26
C ASN A 202 9.40 18.66 17.01
N GLY A 203 9.67 19.94 17.21
CA GLY A 203 9.92 20.88 16.11
C GLY A 203 8.68 21.55 15.52
N SER A 204 7.47 21.15 15.94
CA SER A 204 6.23 21.85 15.58
C SER A 204 5.85 22.88 16.64
N THR A 205 5.24 23.98 16.20
CA THR A 205 4.58 24.96 17.07
C THR A 205 3.09 24.69 17.24
N LYS A 206 2.54 23.72 16.50
CA LYS A 206 1.12 23.39 16.50
C LYS A 206 0.85 22.20 17.41
N THR A 207 -0.01 22.41 18.40
CA THR A 207 -0.54 21.33 19.25
C THR A 207 -1.73 20.70 18.55
N SER A 208 -1.70 19.39 18.37
CA SER A 208 -2.82 18.60 17.83
C SER A 208 -3.59 17.92 18.96
N ALA A 209 -4.90 17.77 18.81
CA ALA A 209 -5.64 16.76 19.54
C ALA A 209 -5.27 15.38 18.98
N THR A 210 -4.87 14.45 19.84
CA THR A 210 -4.54 13.08 19.46
C THR A 210 -5.56 12.13 20.05
N VAL A 211 -6.31 11.44 19.20
CA VAL A 211 -7.33 10.46 19.57
C VAL A 211 -6.79 9.06 19.28
N ARG A 212 -6.92 8.17 20.27
CA ARG A 212 -6.79 6.72 20.09
C ARG A 212 -8.16 6.09 20.29
N SER A 213 -8.57 5.22 19.38
CA SER A 213 -9.87 4.55 19.42
C SER A 213 -9.74 3.07 19.09
N PHE A 214 -10.56 2.26 19.73
CA PHE A 214 -10.67 0.82 19.53
C PHE A 214 -12.15 0.47 19.40
N THR A 215 -12.53 -0.15 18.28
CA THR A 215 -13.93 -0.51 17.99
C THR A 215 -14.00 -1.99 17.60
N PRO A 216 -14.74 -2.84 18.34
CA PRO A 216 -14.86 -4.25 17.98
C PRO A 216 -15.88 -4.44 16.85
N ARG A 217 -15.59 -5.34 15.90
CA ARG A 217 -16.52 -5.79 14.86
C ARG A 217 -16.26 -7.24 14.51
N GLY A 218 -17.19 -8.14 14.83
CA GLY A 218 -16.96 -9.58 14.68
C GLY A 218 -15.69 -9.98 15.42
N ALA A 219 -14.84 -10.79 14.78
CA ALA A 219 -13.54 -11.21 15.31
C ALA A 219 -12.42 -10.15 15.14
N TYR A 220 -12.75 -8.91 14.78
CA TYR A 220 -11.80 -7.85 14.51
C TYR A 220 -11.91 -6.68 15.49
N VAL A 221 -10.81 -5.96 15.69
CA VAL A 221 -10.80 -4.64 16.32
C VAL A 221 -10.22 -3.63 15.35
N PHE A 222 -10.96 -2.55 15.11
CA PHE A 222 -10.46 -1.38 14.40
C PHE A 222 -9.73 -0.49 15.41
N MET A 223 -8.42 -0.37 15.22
CA MET A 223 -7.58 0.53 16.00
C MET A 223 -7.29 1.77 15.15
N HIS A 224 -7.63 2.94 15.70
CA HIS A 224 -7.33 4.23 15.10
C HIS A 224 -6.39 5.03 15.98
N PHE A 225 -5.46 5.72 15.33
CA PHE A 225 -4.69 6.82 15.91
C PHE A 225 -4.85 8.02 14.99
N VAL A 226 -5.45 9.11 15.48
CA VAL A 226 -5.72 10.32 14.69
C VAL A 226 -5.14 11.52 15.40
N GLN A 227 -4.43 12.36 14.67
CA GLN A 227 -3.98 13.68 15.12
C GLN A 227 -4.66 14.73 14.26
N SER A 228 -5.19 15.79 14.88
CA SER A 228 -5.69 16.95 14.15
C SER A 228 -5.40 18.24 14.90
N VAL A 229 -4.90 19.25 14.17
CA VAL A 229 -4.73 20.62 14.68
C VAL A 229 -6.06 21.36 14.86
N ASP A 230 -7.13 20.87 14.24
CA ASP A 230 -8.48 21.47 14.30
C ASP A 230 -9.27 20.98 15.53
N GLY A 231 -8.64 20.23 16.44
CA GLY A 231 -9.19 19.84 17.72
C GLY A 231 -9.81 18.43 17.77
N VAL A 232 -10.36 18.09 18.94
CA VAL A 232 -10.85 16.74 19.25
C VAL A 232 -12.09 16.35 18.45
N ASP A 233 -12.97 17.29 18.13
CA ASP A 233 -14.19 17.02 17.36
C ASP A 233 -13.85 16.59 15.93
N ARG A 234 -12.86 17.25 15.31
CA ARG A 234 -12.34 16.86 14.00
C ARG A 234 -11.70 15.47 14.06
N ALA A 235 -10.84 15.22 15.05
CA ALA A 235 -10.15 13.93 15.19
C ALA A 235 -11.14 12.77 15.42
N THR A 236 -12.14 12.94 16.30
CA THR A 236 -13.16 11.92 16.55
C THR A 236 -14.13 11.75 15.37
N GLY A 237 -14.39 12.81 14.60
CA GLY A 237 -15.14 12.73 13.34
C GLY A 237 -14.41 11.92 12.26
N LEU A 238 -13.08 12.04 12.16
CA LEU A 238 -12.28 11.17 11.27
C LEU A 238 -12.32 9.71 11.72
N VAL A 239 -12.25 9.45 13.03
CA VAL A 239 -12.41 8.10 13.58
C VAL A 239 -13.78 7.51 13.22
N ALA A 240 -14.87 8.27 13.38
CA ALA A 240 -16.21 7.79 13.05
C ALA A 240 -16.33 7.40 11.57
N LYS A 241 -15.89 8.28 10.67
CA LYS A 241 -15.85 7.98 9.22
C LYS A 241 -15.03 6.73 8.91
N ALA A 242 -13.91 6.52 9.60
CA ALA A 242 -13.08 5.35 9.43
C ALA A 242 -13.80 4.06 9.83
N ILE A 243 -14.50 4.06 10.97
CA ILE A 243 -15.30 2.90 11.41
C ILE A 243 -16.39 2.59 10.39
N ASP A 244 -17.12 3.60 9.92
CA ASP A 244 -18.18 3.46 8.92
C ASP A 244 -17.66 2.89 7.59
N ALA A 245 -16.51 3.38 7.11
CA ALA A 245 -15.91 2.92 5.86
C ALA A 245 -15.25 1.53 5.99
N GLN A 246 -14.64 1.23 7.13
CA GLN A 246 -13.93 -0.03 7.37
C GLN A 246 -14.89 -1.21 7.63
N GLY A 247 -16.06 -0.94 8.23
CA GLY A 247 -17.04 -1.95 8.61
C GLY A 247 -17.47 -2.88 7.46
N PRO A 248 -18.04 -2.35 6.36
CA PRO A 248 -18.44 -3.17 5.23
C PRO A 248 -17.28 -3.93 4.58
N ARG A 249 -16.08 -3.33 4.57
CA ARG A 249 -14.89 -3.94 3.95
C ARG A 249 -14.42 -5.18 4.68
N ILE A 250 -14.33 -5.10 6.01
CA ILE A 250 -13.84 -6.26 6.77
C ILE A 250 -14.84 -7.41 6.76
N ASP A 251 -16.14 -7.13 6.60
CA ASP A 251 -17.16 -8.17 6.51
C ASP A 251 -17.02 -9.05 5.26
N GLU A 252 -16.32 -8.57 4.23
CA GLU A 252 -16.01 -9.32 3.01
C GLU A 252 -14.78 -10.23 3.18
N PHE A 253 -13.94 -9.97 4.19
CA PHE A 253 -12.75 -10.78 4.44
C PHE A 253 -13.13 -12.12 5.07
N THR A 254 -12.64 -13.21 4.48
CA THR A 254 -12.76 -14.56 5.06
C THR A 254 -11.40 -14.97 5.59
N PRO A 255 -11.19 -14.96 6.92
CA PRO A 255 -9.93 -15.38 7.50
C PRO A 255 -9.70 -16.88 7.31
N ALA A 256 -8.45 -17.30 7.27
CA ALA A 256 -8.14 -18.72 7.25
C ALA A 256 -8.49 -19.40 8.58
N GLY A 257 -9.28 -20.48 8.51
CA GLY A 257 -9.58 -21.32 9.68
C GLY A 257 -8.37 -22.14 10.18
N ASP A 258 -7.39 -22.38 9.31
CA ASP A 258 -6.09 -22.99 9.63
C ASP A 258 -4.98 -22.16 8.99
N LEU A 259 -4.14 -21.55 9.82
CA LEU A 259 -3.02 -20.74 9.36
C LEU A 259 -1.98 -21.56 8.57
N GLY A 260 -1.82 -22.86 8.87
CA GLY A 260 -0.93 -23.72 8.08
C GLY A 260 -1.41 -23.94 6.65
N ALA A 261 -2.70 -23.75 6.38
CA ALA A 261 -3.34 -23.95 5.08
C ALA A 261 -3.48 -22.66 4.25
N VAL A 262 -3.00 -21.51 4.74
CA VAL A 262 -3.08 -20.23 4.01
C VAL A 262 -2.27 -20.34 2.70
N PRO A 263 -2.86 -20.04 1.53
CA PRO A 263 -2.15 -20.09 0.26
C PRO A 263 -1.09 -18.97 0.19
N LEU A 264 0.14 -19.30 -0.20
CA LEU A 264 1.22 -18.30 -0.32
C LEU A 264 1.19 -17.50 -1.62
N ASP A 265 0.56 -18.06 -2.66
CA ASP A 265 0.41 -17.45 -3.98
C ASP A 265 -0.89 -17.92 -4.63
N PRO A 266 -2.05 -17.38 -4.19
CA PRO A 266 -3.35 -17.82 -4.70
C PRO A 266 -3.55 -17.54 -6.20
N THR A 267 -2.72 -16.69 -6.80
CA THR A 267 -2.88 -16.20 -8.18
C THR A 267 -1.85 -16.81 -9.14
N GLY A 268 -0.76 -17.37 -8.60
CA GLY A 268 0.38 -17.87 -9.37
C GLY A 268 1.31 -16.75 -9.87
N LEU A 269 1.03 -15.49 -9.54
CA LEU A 269 1.83 -14.35 -9.98
C LEU A 269 3.14 -14.26 -9.19
N LEU A 270 3.12 -14.54 -7.88
CA LEU A 270 4.32 -14.46 -7.05
C LEU A 270 5.35 -15.55 -7.36
N ALA A 271 4.92 -16.71 -7.85
CA ALA A 271 5.80 -17.73 -8.41
C ALA A 271 6.55 -17.22 -9.65
N LYS A 272 6.00 -16.23 -10.36
CA LYS A 272 6.58 -15.54 -11.53
C LYS A 272 7.23 -14.20 -11.17
N THR A 273 7.53 -13.96 -9.90
CA THR A 273 8.20 -12.75 -9.42
C THR A 273 9.54 -13.12 -8.78
N LEU A 274 10.56 -12.28 -8.98
CA LEU A 274 11.85 -12.47 -8.31
C LEU A 274 11.65 -12.46 -6.79
N PRO A 275 12.09 -13.52 -6.07
CA PRO A 275 11.85 -13.62 -4.64
C PRO A 275 12.71 -12.59 -3.89
N ALA A 276 12.09 -11.85 -2.97
CA ALA A 276 12.82 -11.00 -2.04
C ALA A 276 13.59 -11.87 -1.04
N ALA A 277 14.75 -11.38 -0.59
CA ALA A 277 15.39 -11.94 0.60
C ALA A 277 14.41 -11.87 1.78
N VAL A 278 14.32 -12.95 2.55
CA VAL A 278 13.44 -13.04 3.73
C VAL A 278 13.90 -12.04 4.79
N SER A 279 13.17 -10.93 4.90
CA SER A 279 13.24 -9.99 6.04
C SER A 279 12.08 -9.00 6.12
N GLU A 280 11.32 -8.79 5.03
CA GLU A 280 10.23 -7.80 4.99
C GLU A 280 8.85 -8.48 4.92
N PRO A 281 8.00 -8.36 5.95
CA PRO A 281 6.69 -9.01 5.99
C PRO A 281 5.70 -8.59 4.89
N ALA A 282 5.92 -7.45 4.23
CA ALA A 282 5.12 -7.00 3.08
C ALA A 282 5.62 -7.53 1.73
N LYS A 283 6.74 -8.24 1.72
CA LYS A 283 7.32 -8.84 0.52
C LYS A 283 7.04 -10.33 0.48
N ASN A 284 7.31 -10.90 -0.70
CA ASN A 284 6.92 -12.25 -1.07
C ASN A 284 5.41 -12.47 -0.88
N ALA A 285 4.61 -11.55 -1.42
CA ALA A 285 3.15 -11.52 -1.30
C ALA A 285 2.50 -11.16 -2.65
N VAL A 286 1.20 -11.44 -2.79
CA VAL A 286 0.34 -10.87 -3.84
C VAL A 286 -0.77 -10.09 -3.16
N TYR A 287 -1.00 -8.87 -3.63
CA TYR A 287 -2.09 -8.00 -3.21
C TYR A 287 -3.05 -7.78 -4.37
N ALA A 288 -4.34 -7.66 -4.09
CA ALA A 288 -5.26 -7.00 -5.00
C ALA A 288 -4.95 -5.49 -5.06
N THR A 289 -5.66 -4.75 -5.93
CA THR A 289 -5.38 -3.33 -6.15
C THR A 289 -5.44 -2.51 -4.86
N ARG A 290 -6.45 -2.75 -4.02
CA ARG A 290 -6.60 -2.04 -2.72
C ARG A 290 -5.43 -2.28 -1.78
N GLY A 291 -5.03 -3.54 -1.59
CA GLY A 291 -3.86 -3.84 -0.76
C GLY A 291 -2.61 -3.19 -1.33
N ALA A 292 -2.46 -3.23 -2.67
CA ALA A 292 -1.33 -2.63 -3.38
C ALA A 292 -1.24 -1.10 -3.23
N GLU A 293 -2.38 -0.40 -3.10
CA GLU A 293 -2.45 1.07 -2.92
C GLU A 293 -1.75 1.54 -1.64
N HIS A 294 -1.72 0.74 -0.56
CA HIS A 294 -1.01 1.09 0.68
C HIS A 294 0.50 1.29 0.50
N PHE A 295 1.07 0.70 -0.54
CA PHE A 295 2.50 0.77 -0.85
C PHE A 295 2.85 1.91 -1.81
N GLN A 296 1.84 2.55 -2.42
CA GLN A 296 2.02 3.62 -3.38
C GLN A 296 2.26 4.95 -2.65
N SER A 297 3.11 5.79 -3.24
CA SER A 297 3.38 7.16 -2.81
C SER A 297 2.12 8.02 -2.85
N ASN A 298 1.33 7.89 -3.92
CA ASN A 298 0.05 8.53 -4.12
C ASN A 298 -1.05 7.47 -4.39
N PRO A 299 -1.77 7.04 -3.34
CA PRO A 299 -2.77 5.98 -3.47
C PRO A 299 -3.97 6.38 -4.32
N LEU A 300 -4.40 7.65 -4.30
CA LEU A 300 -5.55 8.11 -5.12
C LEU A 300 -5.25 8.07 -6.62
N ALA A 301 -4.04 8.51 -7.00
CA ALA A 301 -3.59 8.41 -8.39
C ALA A 301 -3.45 6.94 -8.82
N SER A 302 -2.98 6.09 -7.90
CA SER A 302 -2.79 4.67 -8.16
C SER A 302 -4.11 3.91 -8.29
N GLU A 303 -5.12 4.22 -7.46
CA GLU A 303 -6.47 3.66 -7.59
C GLU A 303 -7.04 3.92 -8.99
N THR A 304 -6.92 5.16 -9.47
CA THR A 304 -7.36 5.54 -10.83
C THR A 304 -6.57 4.77 -11.89
N LEU A 305 -5.24 4.76 -11.78
CA LEU A 305 -4.36 4.07 -12.72
C LEU A 305 -4.65 2.57 -12.78
N PHE A 306 -4.81 1.91 -11.65
CA PHE A 306 -5.10 0.47 -11.57
C PHE A 306 -6.46 0.14 -12.18
N SER A 307 -7.48 0.98 -11.94
CA SER A 307 -8.78 0.87 -12.60
C SER A 307 -8.68 1.00 -14.12
N ASP A 308 -8.04 2.05 -14.63
CA ASP A 308 -7.95 2.34 -16.07
C ASP A 308 -7.17 1.25 -16.84
N THR A 309 -6.16 0.68 -16.18
CA THR A 309 -5.29 -0.38 -16.74
C THR A 309 -5.88 -1.78 -16.56
N GLY A 310 -6.99 -1.92 -15.83
CA GLY A 310 -7.54 -3.22 -15.47
C GLY A 310 -6.51 -4.08 -14.72
N THR A 311 -5.77 -3.46 -13.80
CA THR A 311 -4.83 -4.17 -12.93
C THR A 311 -5.64 -5.04 -11.97
N THR A 312 -5.26 -6.31 -11.85
CA THR A 312 -5.98 -7.28 -11.01
C THR A 312 -5.15 -7.71 -9.80
N GLU A 313 -3.84 -7.87 -9.98
CA GLU A 313 -2.94 -8.32 -8.93
C GLU A 313 -1.60 -7.59 -8.99
N VAL A 314 -1.00 -7.37 -7.83
CA VAL A 314 0.36 -6.86 -7.68
C VAL A 314 1.16 -7.83 -6.82
N ALA A 315 2.10 -8.53 -7.43
CA ALA A 315 3.05 -9.37 -6.70
C ALA A 315 4.23 -8.51 -6.23
N MET A 316 4.52 -8.55 -4.94
CA MET A 316 5.63 -7.82 -4.33
C MET A 316 6.71 -8.79 -3.89
N GLY A 317 7.76 -8.92 -4.68
CA GLY A 317 8.99 -9.64 -4.35
C GLY A 317 10.18 -8.70 -4.27
N ASN A 318 11.35 -9.18 -4.73
CA ASN A 318 12.53 -8.34 -4.93
C ASN A 318 12.24 -7.27 -6.00
N THR A 319 11.50 -7.66 -7.03
CA THR A 319 10.79 -6.80 -7.97
C THR A 319 9.30 -6.78 -7.61
N ASN A 320 8.61 -5.71 -7.98
CA ASN A 320 7.16 -5.69 -7.99
C ASN A 320 6.67 -5.96 -9.42
N VAL A 321 5.60 -6.74 -9.55
CA VAL A 321 4.99 -7.10 -10.84
C VAL A 321 3.50 -6.80 -10.78
N TYR A 322 3.06 -5.90 -11.66
CA TYR A 322 1.67 -5.48 -11.80
C TYR A 322 1.06 -6.22 -12.99
N GLN A 323 0.03 -7.05 -12.75
CA GLN A 323 -0.68 -7.75 -13.81
C GLN A 323 -1.84 -6.88 -14.33
N THR A 324 -1.73 -6.44 -15.57
CA THR A 324 -2.73 -5.59 -16.24
C THR A 324 -3.56 -6.37 -17.26
N LYS A 325 -4.61 -5.74 -17.80
CA LYS A 325 -5.50 -6.38 -18.78
C LYS A 325 -4.80 -6.75 -20.09
N ASP A 326 -3.81 -5.97 -20.52
CA ASP A 326 -3.11 -6.15 -21.79
C ASP A 326 -1.73 -5.45 -21.83
N ASP A 327 -1.01 -5.63 -22.93
CA ASP A 327 0.33 -5.08 -23.16
C ASP A 327 0.38 -3.54 -23.13
N GLY A 328 -0.67 -2.88 -23.63
CA GLY A 328 -0.77 -1.42 -23.64
C GLY A 328 -1.02 -0.85 -22.24
N ALA A 329 -1.83 -1.55 -21.44
CA ALA A 329 -2.09 -1.18 -20.06
C ALA A 329 -0.83 -1.27 -19.18
N ALA A 330 0.04 -2.25 -19.41
CA ALA A 330 1.35 -2.32 -18.75
C ALA A 330 2.24 -1.10 -19.09
N ILE A 331 2.20 -0.63 -20.34
CA ILE A 331 2.91 0.59 -20.75
C ILE A 331 2.34 1.83 -20.04
N MET A 332 1.02 1.89 -19.83
CA MET A 332 0.41 3.00 -19.08
C MET A 332 0.94 3.05 -17.63
N ILE A 333 1.12 1.91 -16.97
CA ILE A 333 1.69 1.87 -15.61
C ILE A 333 3.13 2.39 -15.60
N ILE A 334 4.02 1.86 -16.45
CA ILE A 334 5.42 2.30 -16.43
C ILE A 334 5.54 3.80 -16.75
N ASN A 335 4.68 4.33 -17.63
CA ASN A 335 4.69 5.73 -18.00
C ASN A 335 4.22 6.62 -16.84
N ALA A 336 3.19 6.19 -16.11
CA ALA A 336 2.73 6.90 -14.94
C ALA A 336 3.80 6.93 -13.83
N PHE A 337 4.45 5.80 -13.54
CA PHE A 337 5.54 5.74 -12.57
C PHE A 337 6.75 6.58 -13.02
N SER A 338 7.09 6.57 -14.31
CA SER A 338 8.11 7.46 -14.86
C SER A 338 7.76 8.93 -14.73
N GLN A 339 6.50 9.28 -14.96
CA GLN A 339 6.01 10.65 -14.82
C GLN A 339 6.13 11.10 -13.36
N GLU A 340 5.74 10.26 -12.41
CA GLU A 340 5.90 10.52 -10.97
C GLU A 340 7.36 10.81 -10.61
N MET A 341 8.28 9.92 -10.99
CA MET A 341 9.72 10.12 -10.73
C MET A 341 10.25 11.43 -11.31
N THR A 342 9.78 11.79 -12.51
CA THR A 342 10.16 13.05 -13.17
C THR A 342 9.57 14.27 -12.44
N SER A 343 8.31 14.18 -12.02
CA SER A 343 7.62 15.22 -11.26
C SER A 343 8.26 15.47 -9.89
N ASP A 344 8.78 14.41 -9.26
CA ASP A 344 9.55 14.48 -8.01
C ASP A 344 11.00 14.99 -8.23
N GLY A 345 11.37 15.29 -9.48
CA GLY A 345 12.68 15.85 -9.82
C GLY A 345 13.82 14.82 -9.78
N MET A 346 13.51 13.53 -9.87
CA MET A 346 14.53 12.48 -9.91
C MET A 346 15.27 12.51 -11.25
N ALA A 347 16.59 12.36 -11.19
CA ALA A 347 17.43 12.39 -12.40
C ALA A 347 17.25 11.10 -13.21
N ILE A 348 17.15 11.21 -14.53
CA ILE A 348 17.13 10.05 -15.43
C ILE A 348 18.48 9.34 -15.37
N ALA A 349 18.46 8.01 -15.30
CA ALA A 349 19.63 7.13 -15.37
C ALA A 349 19.60 6.30 -16.65
N ASP A 350 20.71 5.62 -16.96
CA ASP A 350 20.80 4.79 -18.15
C ASP A 350 19.75 3.66 -18.12
N THR A 351 19.12 3.43 -19.26
CA THR A 351 18.16 2.35 -19.47
C THR A 351 18.85 0.99 -19.48
N VAL A 352 18.10 -0.09 -19.29
CA VAL A 352 18.63 -1.45 -19.37
C VAL A 352 19.09 -1.76 -20.80
N THR A 353 20.31 -2.26 -20.95
CA THR A 353 20.86 -2.67 -22.24
C THR A 353 19.95 -3.71 -22.91
N ALA A 354 19.68 -3.53 -24.21
CA ALA A 354 18.79 -4.37 -25.01
C ALA A 354 17.31 -4.42 -24.57
N LEU A 355 16.90 -3.60 -23.60
CA LEU A 355 15.51 -3.41 -23.19
C LEU A 355 15.14 -1.90 -23.22
N PRO A 356 14.97 -1.32 -24.42
CA PRO A 356 14.84 0.14 -24.59
C PRO A 356 13.55 0.74 -24.04
N ASP A 357 12.50 -0.07 -23.85
CA ASP A 357 11.25 0.36 -23.21
C ASP A 357 11.37 0.45 -21.67
N SER A 358 12.57 0.25 -21.11
CA SER A 358 12.83 0.45 -19.68
C SER A 358 13.12 1.91 -19.38
N HIS A 359 12.59 2.41 -18.26
CA HIS A 359 12.88 3.75 -17.76
C HIS A 359 13.54 3.65 -16.40
N CYS A 360 14.66 4.35 -16.23
CA CYS A 360 15.47 4.28 -15.01
C CYS A 360 15.76 5.68 -14.46
N TYR A 361 15.81 5.78 -13.14
CA TYR A 361 16.04 7.03 -12.40
C TYR A 361 17.01 6.82 -11.25
N ALA A 362 17.81 7.84 -10.97
CA ALA A 362 18.70 7.93 -9.81
C ALA A 362 17.96 8.59 -8.64
N LEU A 363 17.94 7.88 -7.51
CA LEU A 363 17.40 8.33 -6.22
C LEU A 363 18.58 8.67 -5.31
N PRO A 364 18.37 9.40 -4.19
CA PRO A 364 19.46 9.80 -3.30
C PRO A 364 20.38 8.66 -2.81
N GLN A 365 19.86 7.43 -2.70
CA GLN A 365 20.61 6.25 -2.22
C GLN A 365 20.28 4.96 -3.00
N ALA A 366 19.68 5.08 -4.18
CA ALA A 366 19.23 3.93 -4.95
C ALA A 366 19.04 4.29 -6.42
N PHE A 367 18.75 3.27 -7.22
CA PHE A 367 18.23 3.37 -8.57
C PHE A 367 16.88 2.67 -8.61
N TYR A 368 15.99 3.24 -9.42
CA TYR A 368 14.65 2.74 -9.66
C TYR A 368 14.50 2.53 -11.15
N CYS A 369 14.01 1.37 -11.55
CA CYS A 369 13.72 1.12 -12.94
C CYS A 369 12.35 0.45 -13.09
N VAL A 370 11.67 0.82 -14.16
CA VAL A 370 10.45 0.17 -14.61
C VAL A 370 10.65 -0.37 -16.02
N ALA A 371 10.02 -1.49 -16.32
CA ALA A 371 9.97 -2.02 -17.68
C ALA A 371 8.68 -2.82 -17.88
N PRO A 372 8.15 -2.84 -19.10
CA PRO A 372 6.99 -3.64 -19.40
C PRO A 372 7.39 -5.00 -19.99
N ALA A 373 6.58 -6.04 -19.75
CA ALA A 373 6.80 -7.40 -20.21
C ALA A 373 5.46 -8.04 -20.58
N GLY A 374 5.02 -7.91 -21.84
CA GLY A 374 3.66 -8.28 -22.21
C GLY A 374 2.65 -7.49 -21.36
N ARG A 375 1.65 -8.18 -20.80
CA ARG A 375 0.64 -7.57 -19.91
C ARG A 375 1.14 -7.19 -18.51
N TYR A 376 2.43 -7.33 -18.23
CA TYR A 376 2.99 -7.06 -16.90
C TYR A 376 3.81 -5.77 -16.90
N ALA A 377 3.61 -4.94 -15.87
CA ALA A 377 4.54 -3.86 -15.54
C ALA A 377 5.48 -4.35 -14.44
N ILE A 378 6.78 -4.17 -14.64
CA ILE A 378 7.82 -4.55 -13.70
C ILE A 378 8.39 -3.29 -13.08
N GLU A 379 8.58 -3.31 -11.76
CA GLU A 379 9.22 -2.29 -10.98
C GLU A 379 10.36 -2.92 -10.17
N ALA A 380 11.55 -2.31 -10.22
CA ALA A 380 12.75 -2.79 -9.55
C ALA A 380 13.49 -1.64 -8.86
N ARG A 381 14.13 -1.95 -7.73
CA ARG A 381 14.94 -0.99 -6.98
C ARG A 381 16.20 -1.65 -6.43
N SER A 382 17.34 -0.97 -6.55
CA SER A 382 18.60 -1.42 -5.94
C SER A 382 19.50 -0.24 -5.59
N GLN A 383 20.50 -0.45 -4.74
CA GLN A 383 21.53 0.55 -4.45
C GLN A 383 22.52 0.75 -5.61
N GLN A 384 22.57 -0.19 -6.55
CA GLN A 384 23.50 -0.17 -7.69
C GLN A 384 22.73 -0.27 -9.01
N LEU A 385 23.11 0.58 -9.99
CA LEU A 385 22.49 0.61 -11.31
C LEU A 385 22.59 -0.74 -12.02
N ALA A 386 23.77 -1.35 -12.00
CA ALA A 386 23.99 -2.67 -12.62
C ALA A 386 23.10 -3.76 -12.00
N ASP A 387 22.92 -3.74 -10.67
CA ASP A 387 22.07 -4.73 -9.99
C ASP A 387 20.59 -4.52 -10.30
N VAL A 388 20.07 -3.28 -10.33
CA VAL A 388 18.67 -3.04 -10.73
C VAL A 388 18.43 -3.41 -12.20
N HIS A 389 19.42 -3.19 -13.09
CA HIS A 389 19.34 -3.65 -14.48
C HIS A 389 19.26 -5.17 -14.58
N GLN A 390 20.05 -5.89 -13.78
CA GLN A 390 20.03 -7.36 -13.73
C GLN A 390 18.71 -7.91 -13.17
N GLN A 391 18.16 -7.27 -12.12
CA GLN A 391 16.85 -7.62 -11.58
C GLN A 391 15.75 -7.44 -12.63
N LEU A 392 15.71 -6.28 -13.31
CA LEU A 392 14.70 -5.97 -14.31
C LEU A 392 14.78 -6.91 -15.52
N SER A 393 16.00 -7.19 -15.98
CA SER A 393 16.29 -8.15 -17.05
C SER A 393 15.82 -9.57 -16.70
N ALA A 394 16.18 -10.08 -15.52
CA ALA A 394 15.79 -11.41 -15.10
C ALA A 394 14.27 -11.56 -14.94
N GLN A 395 13.62 -10.53 -14.37
CA GLN A 395 12.16 -10.50 -14.25
C GLN A 395 11.47 -10.44 -15.61
N TYR A 396 12.00 -9.67 -16.57
CA TYR A 396 11.50 -9.63 -17.95
C TYR A 396 11.59 -11.01 -18.61
N VAL A 397 12.73 -11.68 -18.52
CA VAL A 397 12.91 -13.03 -19.07
C VAL A 397 11.92 -14.01 -18.43
N MET A 398 11.72 -13.95 -17.12
CA MET A 398 10.78 -14.82 -16.40
C MET A 398 9.33 -14.67 -16.87
N LEU A 399 8.91 -13.46 -17.23
CA LEU A 399 7.53 -13.17 -17.65
C LEU A 399 7.30 -13.38 -19.15
N THR A 400 8.36 -13.46 -19.94
CA THR A 400 8.28 -13.57 -21.41
C THR A 400 8.78 -14.91 -21.96
N ALA A 401 9.39 -15.74 -21.12
CA ALA A 401 9.73 -17.12 -21.45
C ALA A 401 8.46 -17.91 -21.81
N LYS A 402 8.52 -18.66 -22.91
CA LYS A 402 7.44 -19.52 -23.40
C LYS A 402 7.56 -20.94 -22.88
#